data_AF-A0A3D5GH92-F1
#
_entry.id   AF-A0A3D5GH92-F1
#
_cell.length_a   1.000
_cell.length_b   1.000
_cell.length_c   1.000
_cell.angle_alpha   90.00
_cell.angle_beta   90.00
_cell.angle_gamma   90.00
#
_symmetry.space_group_name_H-M   'P 1'
#
loop_
_entity.id
_entity.type
_entity.pdbx_description
1 polymer ?
#
loop_
_entity_poly.entity_id
_entity_poly.type
_entity_poly.pdbx_seq_one_letter_code
_entity_poly.pdbx_strand_id
1 'polypeptide(L)'
;MNTQSAIDDIPVAHTPDGGWTVWPPPVLAGCAESAPVNAPDLDGYWRTVEVLIDGKEQLDHLGLGHVQRVEQRGDRMVVTAGGVIHDMRCDGTLERGVNDVAEFDKATEIHVAATYEDGEHVLRPQGWAIEIRRRREGEKMVWEYLGYTARLERLAPSETDPAKVPGLQLASRDR
;
A
#
# COMPACT_ATOMS: atom_id res chain seq x y z
N MET A 1 -27.91 -7.05 -13.14
CA MET A 1 -26.62 -7.74 -13.35
C MET A 1 -25.56 -6.75 -12.94
N ASN A 2 -24.82 -6.99 -11.85
CA ASN A 2 -23.71 -6.11 -11.48
C ASN A 2 -22.61 -6.35 -12.51
N THR A 3 -22.41 -5.40 -13.42
CA THR A 3 -21.27 -5.44 -14.34
C THR A 3 -20.02 -5.14 -13.53
N GLN A 4 -19.18 -6.16 -13.36
CA GLN A 4 -17.85 -6.02 -12.78
C GLN A 4 -16.96 -5.26 -13.77
N SER A 5 -16.28 -4.22 -13.32
CA SER A 5 -15.33 -3.50 -14.16
C SER A 5 -14.11 -4.39 -14.42
N ALA A 6 -13.65 -4.44 -15.68
CA ALA A 6 -12.33 -4.99 -15.95
C ALA A 6 -11.28 -4.07 -15.33
N ILE A 7 -10.14 -4.63 -14.94
CA ILE A 7 -9.11 -3.89 -14.24
C ILE A 7 -8.48 -2.78 -15.08
N ASP A 8 -8.46 -2.96 -16.40
CA ASP A 8 -7.97 -1.98 -17.38
C ASP A 8 -8.98 -0.85 -17.62
N ASP A 9 -10.26 -1.03 -17.25
CA ASP A 9 -11.28 0.01 -17.37
C ASP A 9 -11.23 1.00 -16.19
N ILE A 10 -10.54 0.65 -15.11
CA ILE A 10 -10.37 1.51 -13.93
C ILE A 10 -9.17 2.44 -14.19
N PRO A 11 -9.35 3.77 -14.21
CA PRO A 11 -8.24 4.71 -14.40
C PRO A 11 -7.15 4.56 -13.33
N VAL A 12 -5.90 4.84 -13.69
CA VAL A 12 -4.80 4.94 -12.72
C VAL A 12 -5.08 6.09 -11.75
N ALA A 13 -5.01 5.81 -10.45
CA ALA A 13 -5.12 6.83 -9.43
C ALA A 13 -3.75 7.47 -9.17
N HIS A 14 -3.76 8.78 -8.92
CA HIS A 14 -2.58 9.54 -8.56
C HIS A 14 -2.83 10.27 -7.24
N THR A 15 -1.77 10.54 -6.49
CA THR A 15 -1.83 11.42 -5.33
C THR A 15 -2.30 12.81 -5.77
N PRO A 16 -3.34 13.39 -5.13
CA PRO A 16 -3.74 14.76 -5.43
C PRO A 16 -2.68 15.76 -4.96
N ASP A 17 -2.61 16.94 -5.59
CA ASP A 17 -1.67 18.01 -5.23
C ASP A 17 -1.68 18.29 -3.71
N GLY A 18 -0.50 18.19 -3.07
CA GLY A 18 -0.35 18.38 -1.63
C GLY A 18 -0.78 17.18 -0.76
N GLY A 19 -1.21 16.08 -1.38
CA GLY A 19 -1.68 14.87 -0.72
C GLY A 19 -3.14 14.93 -0.26
N TRP A 20 -3.75 13.77 -0.09
CA TRP A 20 -5.11 13.69 0.43
C TRP A 20 -5.15 13.97 1.95
N THR A 21 -6.23 14.62 2.41
CA THR A 21 -6.47 14.93 3.83
C THR A 21 -7.65 14.16 4.43
N VAL A 22 -8.49 13.59 3.55
CA VAL A 22 -9.58 12.69 3.89
C VAL A 22 -9.33 11.39 3.15
N TRP A 23 -9.56 10.26 3.83
CA TRP A 23 -9.40 8.95 3.21
C TRP A 23 -10.23 8.84 1.92
N PRO A 24 -9.59 8.61 0.76
CA PRO A 24 -10.31 8.44 -0.49
C PRO A 24 -11.08 7.12 -0.49
N PRO A 25 -12.16 7.00 -1.27
CA PRO A 25 -12.83 5.72 -1.50
C PRO A 25 -11.85 4.70 -2.11
N PRO A 26 -12.11 3.38 -1.99
CA PRO A 26 -11.27 2.36 -2.62
C PRO A 26 -11.25 2.53 -4.15
N VAL A 27 -10.05 2.49 -4.74
CA VAL A 27 -9.82 2.73 -6.18
C VAL A 27 -10.30 1.55 -7.03
N LEU A 28 -10.05 0.32 -6.57
CA LEU A 28 -10.37 -0.91 -7.30
C LEU A 28 -11.76 -1.47 -6.94
N ALA A 29 -12.60 -0.68 -6.29
CA ALA A 29 -13.96 -1.06 -5.94
C ALA A 29 -14.76 -1.53 -7.17
N GLY A 30 -15.39 -2.69 -7.06
CA GLY A 30 -16.21 -3.26 -8.14
C GLY A 30 -15.45 -4.15 -9.13
N CYS A 31 -14.11 -4.19 -9.10
CA CYS A 31 -13.32 -5.21 -9.78
C CYS A 31 -13.17 -6.46 -8.88
N ALA A 32 -13.24 -7.67 -9.45
CA ALA A 32 -12.92 -8.92 -8.75
C ALA A 32 -12.02 -9.86 -9.57
N GLU A 33 -11.20 -9.30 -10.46
CA GLU A 33 -10.12 -10.06 -11.05
C GLU A 33 -9.20 -10.60 -9.95
N SER A 34 -8.96 -11.91 -9.96
CA SER A 34 -8.14 -12.57 -8.95
C SER A 34 -6.67 -12.20 -9.13
N ALA A 35 -5.97 -12.02 -8.01
CA ALA A 35 -4.52 -11.79 -8.05
C ALA A 35 -3.77 -13.03 -8.60
N PRO A 36 -2.59 -12.84 -9.22
CA PRO A 36 -1.70 -13.93 -9.62
C PRO A 36 -1.37 -14.89 -8.49
N VAL A 37 -1.11 -16.16 -8.82
CA VAL A 37 -0.83 -17.23 -7.84
C VAL A 37 0.40 -16.94 -6.95
N ASN A 38 1.36 -16.16 -7.44
CA ASN A 38 2.57 -15.78 -6.73
C ASN A 38 2.41 -14.47 -5.94
N ALA A 39 1.24 -13.82 -5.98
CA ALA A 39 0.99 -12.63 -5.20
C ALA A 39 0.67 -13.01 -3.73
N PRO A 40 1.25 -12.31 -2.74
CA PRO A 40 0.75 -12.42 -1.38
C PRO A 40 -0.67 -11.85 -1.26
N ASP A 41 -1.45 -12.42 -0.33
CA ASP A 41 -2.71 -11.81 0.13
C ASP A 41 -2.39 -10.62 1.06
N LEU A 42 -2.33 -9.43 0.48
CA LEU A 42 -2.13 -8.16 1.16
C LEU A 42 -3.40 -7.27 1.09
N ASP A 43 -4.48 -7.72 0.46
CA ASP A 43 -5.70 -6.93 0.25
C ASP A 43 -6.38 -6.60 1.58
N GLY A 44 -6.30 -5.36 2.05
CA GLY A 44 -6.88 -4.95 3.32
C GLY A 44 -6.40 -3.60 3.84
N TYR A 45 -7.00 -3.15 4.93
CA TYR A 45 -6.44 -2.12 5.79
C TYR A 45 -5.49 -2.75 6.81
N TRP A 46 -4.32 -2.15 6.98
CA TRP A 46 -3.23 -2.65 7.82
C TRP A 46 -2.70 -1.55 8.72
N ARG A 47 -2.64 -1.79 10.03
CA ARG A 47 -2.04 -0.86 11.00
C ARG A 47 -0.68 -1.36 11.45
N THR A 48 0.34 -0.51 11.42
CA THR A 48 1.63 -0.79 12.03
C THR A 48 1.51 -0.89 13.54
N VAL A 49 1.84 -2.06 14.08
CA VAL A 49 1.81 -2.34 15.53
C VAL A 49 3.21 -2.54 16.13
N GLU A 50 4.22 -2.75 15.28
CA GLU A 50 5.61 -2.94 15.70
C GLU A 50 6.52 -2.37 14.62
N VAL A 51 7.60 -1.71 15.04
CA VAL A 51 8.68 -1.26 14.15
C VAL A 51 10.01 -1.76 14.72
N LEU A 52 10.84 -2.34 13.86
CA LEU A 52 12.17 -2.84 14.17
C LEU A 52 13.22 -2.08 13.36
N ILE A 53 14.30 -1.64 14.02
CA ILE A 53 15.53 -1.18 13.38
C ILE A 53 16.66 -2.08 13.85
N ASP A 54 17.41 -2.69 12.92
CA ASP A 54 18.44 -3.68 13.22
C ASP A 54 17.95 -4.80 14.16
N GLY A 55 16.70 -5.24 13.97
CA GLY A 55 16.04 -6.27 14.78
C GLY A 55 15.60 -5.82 16.18
N LYS A 56 15.73 -4.55 16.53
CA LYS A 56 15.33 -4.00 17.84
C LYS A 56 14.05 -3.18 17.71
N GLU A 57 13.10 -3.45 18.61
CA GLU A 57 11.84 -2.72 18.70
C GLU A 57 12.05 -1.23 19.01
N GLN A 58 11.35 -0.39 18.26
CA GLN A 58 11.36 1.07 18.37
C GLN A 58 9.99 1.56 18.83
N LEU A 59 9.84 1.81 20.13
CA LEU A 59 8.55 2.08 20.77
C LEU A 59 7.98 3.48 20.49
N ASP A 60 8.81 4.40 20.01
CA ASP A 60 8.46 5.80 19.71
C ASP A 60 8.59 6.15 18.22
N HIS A 61 8.80 5.14 17.36
CA HIS A 61 8.95 5.37 15.93
C HIS A 61 7.68 5.96 15.30
N LEU A 62 7.83 6.96 14.44
CA LEU A 62 6.72 7.69 13.82
C LEU A 62 5.80 6.80 12.96
N GLY A 63 6.33 5.69 12.46
CA GLY A 63 5.55 4.70 11.69
C GLY A 63 4.57 3.88 12.53
N LEU A 64 4.68 3.87 13.86
CA LEU A 64 3.72 3.16 14.72
C LEU A 64 2.32 3.78 14.61
N GLY A 65 1.30 2.91 14.51
CA GLY A 65 -0.09 3.31 14.36
C GLY A 65 -0.46 3.79 12.95
N HIS A 66 0.51 3.98 12.04
CA HIS A 66 0.24 4.33 10.65
C HIS A 66 -0.59 3.24 9.98
N VAL A 67 -1.55 3.66 9.16
CA VAL A 67 -2.45 2.76 8.45
C VAL A 67 -2.21 2.87 6.96
N GLN A 68 -2.13 1.72 6.29
CA GLN A 68 -2.18 1.62 4.84
C GLN A 68 -3.40 0.81 4.41
N ARG A 69 -4.14 1.28 3.41
CA ARG A 69 -5.07 0.45 2.64
C ARG A 69 -4.31 -0.09 1.42
N VAL A 70 -4.30 -1.40 1.27
CA VAL A 70 -3.76 -2.12 0.12
C VAL A 70 -4.92 -2.77 -0.60
N GLU A 71 -5.11 -2.45 -1.87
CA GLU A 71 -6.12 -3.04 -2.76
C GLU A 71 -5.39 -3.89 -3.81
N GLN A 72 -5.80 -5.15 -4.00
CA GLN A 72 -5.21 -6.05 -5.00
C GLN A 72 -6.28 -6.69 -5.89
N ARG A 73 -6.23 -6.42 -7.19
CA ARG A 73 -7.05 -7.10 -8.20
C ARG A 73 -6.14 -7.40 -9.38
N GLY A 74 -6.28 -8.55 -10.03
CA GLY A 74 -5.36 -8.95 -11.10
C GLY A 74 -3.89 -8.71 -10.71
N ASP A 75 -3.09 -8.23 -11.65
CA ASP A 75 -1.70 -7.80 -11.40
C ASP A 75 -1.58 -6.37 -10.85
N ARG A 76 -2.66 -5.70 -10.45
CA ARG A 76 -2.63 -4.32 -9.94
C ARG A 76 -2.65 -4.29 -8.42
N MET A 77 -1.86 -3.38 -7.85
CA MET A 77 -1.90 -3.03 -6.44
C MET A 77 -2.06 -1.52 -6.28
N VAL A 78 -2.94 -1.09 -5.38
CA VAL A 78 -3.04 0.31 -4.95
C VAL A 78 -2.76 0.39 -3.46
N VAL A 79 -1.82 1.25 -3.07
CA VAL A 79 -1.48 1.54 -1.67
C VAL A 79 -1.89 2.98 -1.34
N THR A 80 -2.90 3.14 -0.50
CA THR A 80 -3.33 4.44 0.04
C THR A 80 -2.84 4.55 1.48
N ALA A 81 -1.91 5.47 1.75
CA ALA A 81 -1.36 5.68 3.09
C ALA A 81 -0.71 7.06 3.19
N GLY A 82 -0.65 7.65 4.38
CA GLY A 82 0.16 8.85 4.64
C GLY A 82 -0.13 10.06 3.75
N GLY A 83 -1.31 10.18 3.13
CA GLY A 83 -1.61 11.26 2.18
C GLY A 83 -1.27 10.97 0.71
N VAL A 84 -0.73 9.80 0.37
CA VAL A 84 -0.47 9.36 -1.03
C VAL A 84 -1.41 8.23 -1.48
N ILE A 85 -1.54 8.08 -2.80
CA ILE A 85 -2.18 6.95 -3.47
C ILE A 85 -1.20 6.40 -4.51
N HIS A 86 -0.41 5.38 -4.15
CA HIS A 86 0.49 4.73 -5.09
C HIS A 86 -0.22 3.60 -5.79
N ASP A 87 -0.50 3.78 -7.07
CA ASP A 87 -1.18 2.82 -7.95
C ASP A 87 -0.17 2.22 -8.93
N MET A 88 -0.10 0.89 -9.02
CA MET A 88 0.87 0.21 -9.86
C MET A 88 0.38 -1.14 -10.39
N ARG A 89 0.91 -1.53 -11.55
CA ARG A 89 0.97 -2.92 -12.01
C ARG A 89 2.22 -3.60 -11.46
N CYS A 90 2.07 -4.85 -11.03
CA CYS A 90 3.13 -5.71 -10.52
C CYS A 90 3.75 -6.55 -11.66
N ASP A 91 4.12 -5.89 -12.76
CA ASP A 91 4.59 -6.52 -14.01
C ASP A 91 6.10 -6.30 -14.28
N GLY A 92 6.80 -5.62 -13.36
CA GLY A 92 8.22 -5.32 -13.44
C GLY A 92 8.60 -4.11 -14.29
N THR A 93 7.63 -3.36 -14.82
CA THR A 93 7.91 -2.17 -15.65
C THR A 93 7.84 -0.88 -14.83
N LEU A 94 8.62 0.13 -15.24
CA LEU A 94 8.48 1.48 -14.69
C LEU A 94 7.24 2.19 -15.27
N GLU A 95 6.96 1.98 -16.56
CA GLU A 95 5.85 2.63 -17.27
C GLU A 95 4.50 2.36 -16.59
N ARG A 96 4.27 1.14 -16.11
CA ARG A 96 3.04 0.76 -15.40
C ARG A 96 3.25 0.59 -13.90
N GLY A 97 4.43 0.92 -13.39
CA GLY A 97 4.75 0.95 -11.96
C GLY A 97 4.17 2.18 -11.26
N VAL A 98 4.69 2.50 -10.07
CA VAL A 98 4.34 3.75 -9.39
C VAL A 98 4.95 4.89 -10.18
N ASN A 99 4.11 5.79 -10.67
CA ASN A 99 4.47 7.04 -11.33
C ASN A 99 3.71 8.16 -10.61
N ASP A 100 4.27 8.63 -9.50
CA ASP A 100 3.58 9.53 -8.56
C ASP A 100 4.59 10.34 -7.75
N VAL A 101 4.18 10.96 -6.65
CA VAL A 101 5.04 11.72 -5.74
C VAL A 101 5.41 10.93 -4.48
N ALA A 102 6.55 11.29 -3.88
CA ALA A 102 7.03 10.73 -2.64
C ALA A 102 6.14 11.11 -1.44
N GLU A 103 6.02 10.21 -0.48
CA GLU A 103 5.18 10.43 0.69
C GLU A 103 5.72 11.51 1.62
N PHE A 104 7.04 11.72 1.75
CA PHE A 104 7.55 12.67 2.74
C PHE A 104 7.25 14.15 2.42
N ASP A 105 7.06 14.52 1.14
CA ASP A 105 6.81 15.90 0.72
C ASP A 105 5.60 16.09 -0.20
N LYS A 106 5.02 15.00 -0.72
CA LYS A 106 3.91 15.02 -1.68
C LYS A 106 4.22 15.83 -2.96
N ALA A 107 5.49 15.91 -3.33
CA ALA A 107 5.95 16.73 -4.45
C ALA A 107 7.09 16.11 -5.26
N THR A 108 8.05 15.42 -4.61
CA THR A 108 9.16 14.79 -5.31
C THR A 108 8.66 13.63 -6.17
N GLU A 109 8.80 13.74 -7.49
CA GLU A 109 8.43 12.66 -8.42
C GLU A 109 9.23 11.39 -8.15
N ILE A 110 8.54 10.26 -8.19
CA ILE A 110 9.10 8.91 -8.05
C ILE A 110 8.60 8.01 -9.17
N HIS A 111 9.50 7.15 -9.64
CA HIS A 111 9.21 6.07 -10.57
C HIS A 111 9.66 4.77 -9.93
N VAL A 112 8.77 3.79 -9.77
CA VAL A 112 9.05 2.55 -9.03
C VAL A 112 8.45 1.36 -9.75
N ALA A 113 9.28 0.40 -10.16
CA ALA A 113 8.78 -0.85 -10.71
C ALA A 113 8.27 -1.75 -9.59
N ALA A 114 7.16 -2.45 -9.83
CA ALA A 114 6.57 -3.38 -8.87
C ALA A 114 6.50 -4.79 -9.45
N THR A 115 6.66 -5.80 -8.60
CA THR A 115 6.59 -7.23 -8.98
C THR A 115 5.99 -8.04 -7.85
N TYR A 116 5.45 -9.21 -8.21
CA TYR A 116 5.23 -10.30 -7.26
C TYR A 116 6.32 -11.37 -7.42
N GLU A 117 7.05 -11.66 -6.36
CA GLU A 117 8.19 -12.59 -6.36
C GLU A 117 8.12 -13.48 -5.12
N ASP A 118 8.05 -14.79 -5.31
CA ASP A 118 8.07 -15.79 -4.22
C ASP A 118 7.07 -15.51 -3.07
N GLY A 119 5.87 -15.03 -3.40
CA GLY A 119 4.85 -14.69 -2.39
C GLY A 119 5.10 -13.35 -1.70
N GLU A 120 5.93 -12.48 -2.28
CA GLU A 120 6.17 -11.11 -1.81
C GLU A 120 5.80 -10.09 -2.88
N HIS A 121 5.41 -8.91 -2.43
CA HIS A 121 5.33 -7.72 -3.27
C HIS A 121 6.64 -6.94 -3.14
N VAL A 122 7.34 -6.73 -4.26
CA VAL A 122 8.67 -6.12 -4.30
C VAL A 122 8.64 -4.85 -5.15
N LEU A 123 9.15 -3.76 -4.57
CA LEU A 123 9.28 -2.45 -5.21
C LEU A 123 10.74 -2.10 -5.45
N ARG A 124 11.03 -1.55 -6.64
CA ARG A 124 12.38 -1.14 -7.07
C ARG A 124 12.34 0.31 -7.60
N PRO A 125 12.71 1.30 -6.77
CA PRO A 125 12.76 2.69 -7.18
C PRO A 125 13.82 2.92 -8.26
N GLN A 126 13.45 3.69 -9.29
CA GLN A 126 14.34 4.00 -10.42
C GLN A 126 15.61 4.69 -9.93
N GLY A 127 16.77 4.15 -10.32
CA GLY A 127 18.08 4.73 -10.00
C GLY A 127 18.65 4.34 -8.64
N TRP A 128 17.96 3.49 -7.87
CA TRP A 128 18.40 3.06 -6.54
C TRP A 128 18.54 1.53 -6.49
N ALA A 129 19.67 1.04 -5.97
CA ALA A 129 19.92 -0.39 -5.79
C ALA A 129 19.34 -0.89 -4.45
N ILE A 130 18.03 -0.71 -4.27
CA ILE A 130 17.27 -1.07 -3.06
C ILE A 130 15.99 -1.82 -3.45
N GLU A 131 15.47 -2.59 -2.52
CA GLU A 131 14.17 -3.22 -2.63
C GLU A 131 13.35 -2.92 -1.39
N ILE A 132 12.05 -2.66 -1.59
CA ILE A 132 11.06 -2.53 -0.53
C ILE A 132 10.11 -3.71 -0.68
N ARG A 133 9.96 -4.50 0.38
CA ARG A 133 9.28 -5.80 0.33
C ARG A 133 8.09 -5.83 1.27
N ARG A 134 6.97 -6.41 0.82
CA ARG A 134 5.81 -6.73 1.66
C ARG A 134 5.49 -8.21 1.51
N ARG A 135 5.31 -8.89 2.64
CA ARG A 135 4.92 -10.31 2.68
C ARG A 135 3.94 -10.60 3.81
N ARG A 136 3.39 -11.81 3.81
CA ARG A 136 2.59 -12.35 4.92
C ARG A 136 3.44 -13.23 5.82
N GLU A 137 3.34 -12.98 7.12
CA GLU A 137 3.84 -13.89 8.16
C GLU A 137 2.67 -14.23 9.10
N GLY A 138 2.05 -15.38 8.85
CA GLY A 138 0.80 -15.76 9.51
C GLY A 138 -0.28 -14.70 9.29
N GLU A 139 -0.83 -14.15 10.38
CA GLU A 139 -1.87 -13.13 10.34
C GLU A 139 -1.35 -11.70 10.11
N LYS A 140 -0.03 -11.47 10.15
CA LYS A 140 0.58 -10.15 10.01
C LYS A 140 1.14 -9.90 8.62
N MET A 141 1.05 -8.65 8.17
CA MET A 141 1.87 -8.18 7.06
C MET A 141 3.22 -7.75 7.63
N VAL A 142 4.30 -8.15 6.99
CA VAL A 142 5.63 -7.61 7.25
C VAL A 142 6.03 -6.71 6.10
N TRP A 143 6.47 -5.50 6.43
CA TRP A 143 6.89 -4.49 5.47
C TRP A 143 8.33 -4.08 5.77
N GLU A 144 9.24 -4.46 4.87
CA GLU A 144 10.64 -4.05 4.91
C GLU A 144 10.77 -2.76 4.10
N TYR A 145 11.04 -1.67 4.81
CA TYR A 145 11.09 -0.33 4.24
C TYR A 145 12.33 0.38 4.73
N LEU A 146 13.19 0.77 3.79
CA LEU A 146 14.33 1.68 3.94
C LEU A 146 14.82 1.91 5.38
N GLY A 147 15.53 0.92 5.92
CA GLY A 147 16.19 1.00 7.23
C GLY A 147 15.36 0.49 8.42
N TYR A 148 14.10 0.11 8.23
CA TYR A 148 13.29 -0.53 9.26
C TYR A 148 12.40 -1.66 8.71
N THR A 149 11.88 -2.47 9.62
CA THR A 149 10.84 -3.47 9.35
C THR A 149 9.62 -3.15 10.19
N ALA A 150 8.46 -3.05 9.56
CA ALA A 150 7.18 -2.89 10.26
C ALA A 150 6.40 -4.21 10.24
N ARG A 151 5.76 -4.55 11.36
CA ARG A 151 4.71 -5.58 11.38
C ARG A 151 3.35 -4.93 11.54
N LEU A 152 2.41 -5.35 10.71
CA LEU A 152 1.10 -4.75 10.62
C LEU A 152 -0.01 -5.77 10.86
N GLU A 153 -1.05 -5.32 11.56
CA GLU A 153 -2.27 -6.09 11.83
C GLU A 153 -3.40 -5.65 10.91
N ARG A 154 -4.16 -6.64 10.45
CA ARG A 154 -5.31 -6.44 9.57
C ARG A 154 -6.45 -5.78 10.36
N LEU A 155 -7.01 -4.70 9.80
CA LEU A 155 -8.14 -3.99 10.39
C LEU A 155 -9.48 -4.31 9.72
N ALA A 156 -9.47 -4.40 8.39
CA ALA A 156 -10.68 -4.56 7.57
C ALA A 156 -10.33 -5.00 6.13
N PRO A 157 -11.29 -5.54 5.37
CA PRO A 157 -11.17 -5.69 3.92
C PRO A 157 -10.93 -4.35 3.21
N SER A 158 -10.20 -4.35 2.10
CA SER A 158 -9.81 -3.11 1.39
C SER A 158 -11.00 -2.32 0.84
N GLU A 159 -12.06 -3.02 0.43
CA GLU A 159 -13.31 -2.44 -0.07
C GLU A 159 -14.17 -1.75 1.01
N THR A 160 -13.79 -1.89 2.28
CA THR A 160 -14.52 -1.25 3.38
C THR A 160 -14.44 0.27 3.22
N ASP A 161 -15.62 0.91 3.23
CA ASP A 161 -15.75 2.36 3.33
C ASP A 161 -14.87 2.89 4.48
N PRO A 162 -13.94 3.83 4.23
CA PRO A 162 -13.04 4.35 5.25
C PRO A 162 -13.76 4.82 6.53
N ALA A 163 -14.96 5.39 6.40
CA ALA A 163 -15.75 5.84 7.55
C ALA A 163 -16.22 4.69 8.47
N LYS A 164 -16.12 3.44 8.00
CA LYS A 164 -16.54 2.22 8.71
C LYS A 164 -15.37 1.37 9.18
N VAL A 165 -14.12 1.76 8.91
CA VAL A 165 -12.93 1.00 9.33
C VAL A 165 -12.63 1.26 10.81
N PRO A 166 -12.63 0.23 11.67
CA PRO A 166 -12.39 0.40 13.10
C PRO A 166 -11.03 1.03 13.41
N GLY A 167 -11.06 2.13 14.15
CA GLY A 167 -9.87 2.85 14.61
C GLY A 167 -9.08 3.59 13.52
N LEU A 168 -9.62 3.76 12.31
CA LEU A 168 -9.01 4.58 11.27
C LEU A 168 -9.01 6.08 11.63
N GLN A 169 -9.99 6.52 12.44
CA GLN A 169 -10.16 7.90 12.90
C GLN A 169 -9.37 8.26 14.17
N LEU A 170 -8.69 7.31 14.83
CA LEU A 170 -8.05 7.54 16.13
C LEU A 170 -6.67 8.22 16.06
N ALA A 171 -6.13 8.52 14.87
CA ALA A 171 -4.78 9.07 14.72
C ALA A 171 -4.72 10.58 14.40
N SER A 172 -5.86 11.29 14.31
CA SER A 172 -5.89 12.69 13.88
C SER A 172 -6.06 13.72 15.01
N ARG A 173 -5.96 13.31 16.28
CA ARG A 173 -6.00 14.24 17.42
C ARG A 173 -4.92 13.87 18.42
N ASP A 174 -4.13 14.87 18.78
CA ASP A 174 -3.04 14.90 19.75
C ASP A 174 -1.65 14.46 19.23
N ARG A 175 -1.06 15.31 18.39
CA ARG A 175 0.34 15.75 18.53
C ARG A 175 0.47 17.22 18.17
#